data_AF-A0A932NLH6-F1
#
_entry.id   AF-A0A932NLH6-F1
#
_cell.length_a   1.000
_cell.length_b   1.000
_cell.length_c   1.000
_cell.angle_alpha   90.00
_cell.angle_beta   90.00
_cell.angle_gamma   90.00
#
_symmetry.space_group_name_H-M   'P 1'
#
loop_
_entity.id
_entity.type
_entity.pdbx_description
1 polymer ?
#
loop_
_entity_poly.entity_id
_entity_poly.type
_entity_poly.pdbx_seq_one_letter_code
_entity_poly.pdbx_strand_id
1 'polypeptide(L)'
;MNCQTARRLLSEALDGQRLDSDFSSHVAGCAACARAAAGYRALGAAFAALPERRPSASFNAAVLRNLKRRPAAPSASMMMSLIASSTLLALGATRLTIAPAGVGALAAKACATLEAAVRLASLLPAPRLGAEFAAAGLLAAALFLTISLPRNAVQTSIGAKQ
;
A
#
# COMPACT_ATOMS: atom_id res chain seq x y z
N MET A 1 -25.74 23.96 -9.62
CA MET A 1 -26.49 22.70 -9.48
C MET A 1 -28.00 22.92 -9.60
N ASN A 2 -28.75 22.00 -10.20
CA ASN A 2 -30.21 22.07 -10.28
C ASN A 2 -30.90 21.33 -9.11
N CYS A 3 -32.19 21.59 -8.87
CA CYS A 3 -32.94 21.02 -7.75
C CYS A 3 -33.08 19.49 -7.81
N GLN A 4 -33.09 18.89 -9.01
CA GLN A 4 -33.23 17.45 -9.18
C GLN A 4 -31.95 16.72 -8.73
N THR A 5 -30.79 17.21 -9.16
CA THR A 5 -29.48 16.72 -8.71
C THR A 5 -29.33 16.91 -7.21
N ALA A 6 -29.70 18.07 -6.68
CA ALA A 6 -29.66 18.32 -5.24
C ALA A 6 -30.50 17.30 -4.46
N ARG A 7 -31.72 17.01 -4.91
CA ARG A 7 -32.59 15.99 -4.26
C ARG A 7 -31.99 14.58 -4.31
N ARG A 8 -31.34 14.20 -5.42
CA ARG A 8 -30.65 12.91 -5.54
C ARG A 8 -29.48 12.79 -4.55
N LEU A 9 -28.64 13.82 -4.47
CA LEU A 9 -27.54 13.87 -3.50
C LEU A 9 -28.05 13.82 -2.06
N LEU A 10 -29.22 14.41 -1.81
CA LEU A 10 -29.85 14.43 -0.49
C LEU A 10 -30.32 13.04 -0.03
N SER A 11 -30.78 12.18 -0.96
CA SER A 11 -31.06 10.77 -0.64
C SER A 11 -29.78 9.97 -0.42
N GLU A 12 -28.73 10.20 -1.21
CA GLU A 12 -27.43 9.53 -1.05
C GLU A 12 -26.74 9.90 0.28
N ALA A 13 -26.99 11.11 0.79
CA ALA A 13 -26.50 11.56 2.09
C ALA A 13 -27.01 10.72 3.27
N LEU A 14 -28.20 10.12 3.16
CA LEU A 14 -28.72 9.20 4.20
C LEU A 14 -27.87 7.94 4.31
N ASP A 15 -27.19 7.54 3.23
CA ASP A 15 -26.31 6.37 3.19
C ASP A 15 -24.90 6.69 3.73
N GLY A 16 -24.69 7.88 4.32
CA GLY A 16 -23.41 8.30 4.89
C GLY A 16 -22.41 8.85 3.88
N GLN A 17 -22.84 9.13 2.64
CA GLN A 17 -22.00 9.79 1.65
C GLN A 17 -21.70 11.24 2.06
N ARG A 18 -20.47 11.68 1.80
CA ARG A 18 -20.07 13.07 2.02
C ARG A 18 -20.66 13.96 0.92
N LEU A 19 -21.32 15.02 1.33
CA LEU A 19 -21.85 16.04 0.43
C LEU A 19 -20.75 17.05 0.06
N ASP A 20 -20.78 17.52 -1.18
CA ASP A 20 -19.84 18.51 -1.71
C ASP A 20 -20.20 19.95 -1.26
N SER A 21 -19.26 20.88 -1.47
CA SER A 21 -19.46 22.31 -1.18
C SER A 21 -20.58 22.92 -2.02
N ASP A 22 -20.75 22.44 -3.26
CA ASP A 22 -21.73 22.96 -4.21
C ASP A 22 -23.17 22.63 -3.80
N PHE A 23 -23.36 21.49 -3.12
CA PHE A 23 -24.63 21.17 -2.48
C PHE A 23 -24.97 22.14 -1.36
N SER A 24 -23.99 22.44 -0.49
CA SER A 24 -24.22 23.35 0.63
C SER A 24 -24.62 24.76 0.18
N SER A 25 -23.97 25.29 -0.87
CA SER A 25 -24.28 26.60 -1.43
C SER A 25 -25.68 26.63 -2.09
N HIS A 26 -26.06 25.58 -2.80
CA HIS A 26 -27.39 25.48 -3.41
C HIS A 26 -28.51 25.38 -2.35
N VAL A 27 -28.31 24.57 -1.30
CA VAL A 27 -29.30 24.44 -0.22
C VAL A 27 -29.50 25.76 0.52
N ALA A 28 -28.44 26.56 0.69
CA ALA A 28 -28.54 27.91 1.27
C ALA A 28 -29.37 28.86 0.39
N GLY A 29 -29.27 28.76 -0.93
CA GLY A 29 -30.00 29.63 -1.88
C GLY A 29 -31.40 29.15 -2.28
N CYS A 30 -31.76 27.87 -2.05
CA CYS A 30 -33.01 27.29 -2.52
C CYS A 30 -33.91 26.81 -1.36
N ALA A 31 -34.99 27.56 -1.07
CA ALA A 31 -35.90 27.28 0.04
C ALA A 31 -36.61 25.90 -0.04
N ALA A 32 -36.83 25.37 -1.24
CA ALA A 32 -37.40 24.03 -1.42
C ALA A 32 -36.39 22.93 -1.01
N CYS A 33 -35.12 23.07 -1.43
CA CYS A 33 -34.05 22.15 -1.05
C CYS A 33 -33.68 22.29 0.43
N ALA A 34 -33.73 23.50 1.00
CA ALA A 34 -33.54 23.73 2.44
C ALA A 34 -34.57 22.99 3.30
N ARG A 35 -35.86 23.06 2.94
CA ARG A 35 -36.92 22.33 3.63
C ARG A 35 -36.75 20.82 3.53
N ALA A 36 -36.42 20.32 2.33
CA ALA A 36 -36.09 18.90 2.16
C ALA A 36 -34.91 18.50 3.06
N ALA A 37 -33.80 19.24 3.03
CA ALA A 37 -32.63 18.98 3.88
C ALA A 37 -32.97 18.98 5.39
N ALA A 38 -33.87 19.85 5.84
CA ALA A 38 -34.33 19.86 7.22
C ALA A 38 -35.16 18.61 7.57
N GLY A 39 -36.06 18.19 6.67
CA GLY A 39 -36.85 16.96 6.85
C GLY A 39 -35.99 15.71 6.95
N TYR A 40 -34.99 15.57 6.08
CA TYR A 40 -34.05 14.44 6.12
C TYR A 40 -33.18 14.45 7.39
N ARG A 41 -32.73 15.63 7.84
CA ARG A 41 -32.04 15.76 9.14
C ARG A 41 -32.92 15.35 10.31
N ALA A 42 -34.21 15.72 10.30
CA ALA A 42 -35.16 15.30 11.31
C ALA A 42 -35.39 13.78 11.31
N LEU A 43 -35.50 13.15 10.13
CA LEU A 43 -35.56 11.69 10.01
C LEU A 43 -34.29 11.02 10.54
N GLY A 44 -33.10 11.53 10.18
CA GLY A 44 -31.84 11.03 10.70
C GLY A 44 -31.75 11.12 12.23
N ALA A 45 -32.21 12.24 12.82
CA ALA A 45 -32.29 12.39 14.26
C ALA A 45 -33.28 11.40 14.91
N ALA A 46 -34.43 11.16 14.27
CA ALA A 46 -35.41 10.17 14.74
C ALA A 46 -34.86 8.74 14.71
N PHE A 47 -34.13 8.37 13.65
CA PHE A 47 -33.44 7.07 13.57
C PHE A 47 -32.34 6.93 14.61
N ALA A 48 -31.55 7.99 14.84
CA ALA A 48 -30.51 8.01 15.86
C ALA A 48 -31.08 7.91 17.29
N ALA A 49 -32.32 8.34 17.51
CA ALA A 49 -33.01 8.23 18.79
C ALA A 49 -33.61 6.83 19.05
N LEU A 50 -33.61 5.94 18.05
CA LEU A 50 -34.10 4.57 18.25
C LEU A 50 -33.17 3.82 19.22
N PRO A 51 -33.71 2.99 20.12
CA PRO A 51 -32.90 2.23 21.06
C PRO A 51 -32.01 1.24 20.28
N GLU A 52 -30.71 1.29 20.57
CA GLU A 52 -29.75 0.37 20.00
C GLU A 52 -30.03 -1.05 20.51
N ARG A 53 -30.50 -1.93 19.61
CA ARG A 53 -30.68 -3.35 19.95
C ARG A 53 -29.36 -4.08 19.72
N ARG A 54 -28.69 -4.43 20.82
CA ARG A 54 -27.53 -5.32 20.75
C ARG A 54 -27.99 -6.74 20.37
N PRO A 55 -27.42 -7.35 19.31
CA PRO A 55 -27.69 -8.75 19.01
C PRO A 55 -27.23 -9.65 20.16
N SER A 56 -27.93 -10.77 20.37
CA SER A 56 -27.54 -11.75 21.38
C SER A 56 -26.18 -12.36 21.07
N ALA A 57 -25.46 -12.82 22.11
CA ALA A 57 -24.20 -13.52 21.93
C ALA A 57 -24.35 -14.78 21.04
N SER A 58 -25.49 -15.46 21.13
CA SER A 58 -25.80 -16.63 20.30
C SER A 58 -25.97 -16.29 18.82
N PHE A 59 -26.62 -15.16 18.50
CA PHE A 59 -26.73 -14.66 17.14
C PHE A 59 -25.36 -14.31 16.56
N ASN A 60 -24.55 -13.57 17.32
CA ASN A 60 -23.19 -13.20 16.89
C ASN A 60 -22.33 -14.45 16.62
N ALA A 61 -22.40 -15.46 17.50
CA ALA A 61 -21.70 -16.73 17.28
C ALA A 61 -22.20 -17.46 16.02
N ALA A 62 -23.50 -17.44 15.74
CA ALA A 62 -24.06 -18.03 14.53
C ALA A 62 -23.59 -17.30 13.26
N VAL A 63 -23.56 -15.96 13.27
CA VAL A 63 -23.04 -15.17 12.14
C VAL A 63 -21.55 -15.45 11.92
N LEU A 64 -20.74 -15.44 12.97
CA LEU A 64 -19.29 -15.70 12.87
C LEU A 64 -18.97 -17.11 12.33
N ARG A 65 -19.81 -18.11 12.60
CA ARG A 65 -19.65 -19.45 12.01
C ARG A 65 -19.96 -19.49 10.51
N ASN A 66 -20.87 -18.65 10.03
CA ASN A 66 -21.32 -18.63 8.63
C ASN A 66 -20.55 -17.65 7.74
N LEU A 67 -19.80 -16.72 8.32
CA LEU A 67 -18.88 -15.87 7.56
C LEU A 67 -17.77 -16.75 6.98
N LYS A 68 -17.68 -16.82 5.65
CA LYS A 68 -16.54 -17.41 4.95
C LYS A 68 -15.27 -16.79 5.51
N ARG A 69 -14.50 -17.58 6.26
CA ARG A 69 -13.19 -17.13 6.77
C ARG A 69 -12.34 -16.80 5.55
N ARG A 70 -12.08 -15.51 5.35
CA ARG A 70 -11.01 -15.09 4.45
C ARG A 70 -9.72 -15.67 5.04
N PRO A 71 -8.92 -16.44 4.28
CA PRO A 71 -7.63 -16.89 4.78
C PRO A 71 -6.85 -15.65 5.22
N ALA A 72 -6.32 -15.69 6.44
CA ALA A 72 -5.45 -14.63 6.93
C ALA A 72 -4.34 -14.44 5.91
N ALA A 73 -4.08 -13.18 5.52
CA ALA A 73 -2.94 -12.89 4.66
C ALA A 73 -1.69 -13.52 5.31
N PRO A 74 -0.82 -14.20 4.53
CA PRO A 74 0.41 -14.74 5.08
C PRO A 74 1.14 -13.61 5.80
N SER A 75 1.58 -13.87 7.03
CA SER A 75 2.32 -12.89 7.80
C SER A 75 3.53 -12.42 6.99
N ALA A 76 3.88 -11.14 7.10
CA ALA A 76 4.99 -10.55 6.35
C ALA A 76 6.31 -11.33 6.50
N SER A 77 6.50 -12.04 7.63
CA SER A 77 7.66 -12.92 7.85
C SER A 77 7.68 -14.13 6.91
N MET A 78 6.52 -14.72 6.59
CA MET A 78 6.43 -15.86 5.68
C MET A 78 6.73 -15.43 4.23
N MET A 79 6.28 -14.23 3.85
CA MET A 79 6.58 -13.65 2.54
C MET A 79 8.06 -13.30 2.39
N MET A 80 8.69 -12.77 3.44
CA MET A 80 10.14 -12.48 3.45
C MET A 80 11.00 -13.73 3.35
N SER A 81 10.61 -14.82 4.01
CA SER A 81 11.33 -16.09 3.93
C SER A 81 11.32 -16.68 2.50
N LEU A 82 10.21 -16.51 1.77
CA LEU A 82 10.08 -16.94 0.37
C LEU A 82 10.95 -16.11 -0.58
N ILE A 83 11.01 -14.78 -0.38
CA ILE A 83 11.83 -13.88 -1.18
C ILE A 83 13.32 -14.14 -0.93
N ALA A 84 13.74 -14.29 0.34
CA ALA A 84 15.12 -14.58 0.68
C ALA A 84 15.61 -15.90 0.04
N SER A 85 14.77 -16.94 0.08
CA SER A 85 15.10 -18.26 -0.50
C SER A 85 15.25 -18.22 -2.02
N SER A 86 14.40 -17.44 -2.71
CA SER A 86 14.45 -17.33 -4.17
C SER A 86 15.62 -16.48 -4.67
N THR A 87 16.04 -15.45 -3.92
CA THR A 87 17.26 -14.67 -4.26
C THR A 87 18.55 -15.48 -4.13
N LEU A 88 18.65 -16.35 -3.12
CA LEU A 88 19.84 -17.20 -2.92
C LEU A 88 19.98 -18.25 -4.04
N LEU A 89 18.87 -18.83 -4.50
CA LEU A 89 18.88 -19.78 -5.60
C LEU A 89 19.29 -19.12 -6.93
N ALA A 90 18.80 -17.90 -7.18
CA ALA A 90 19.17 -17.13 -8.36
C ALA A 90 20.66 -16.74 -8.37
N LEU A 91 21.22 -16.32 -7.22
CA LEU A 91 22.64 -16.02 -7.10
C LEU A 91 23.52 -17.27 -7.30
N GLY A 92 23.10 -18.43 -6.76
CA GLY A 92 23.80 -19.71 -6.95
C GLY A 92 23.86 -20.14 -8.42
N ALA A 93 22.76 -20.00 -9.16
CA ALA A 93 22.70 -20.36 -10.58
C ALA A 93 23.55 -19.42 -11.47
N THR A 94 23.65 -18.14 -11.12
CA THR A 94 24.49 -17.18 -11.86
C THR A 94 26.00 -17.42 -11.69
N ARG A 95 26.44 -18.03 -10.58
CA ARG A 95 27.87 -18.35 -10.39
C ARG A 95 28.36 -19.56 -11.19
N LEU A 96 27.46 -20.41 -11.69
CA LEU A 96 27.85 -21.56 -12.50
C LEU A 96 27.92 -21.28 -14.02
N THR A 97 27.45 -20.11 -14.50
CA THR A 97 27.21 -19.90 -15.94
C THR A 97 27.90 -18.69 -16.57
N ILE A 98 28.66 -17.88 -15.81
CA ILE A 98 29.26 -16.66 -16.37
C ILE A 98 30.76 -16.87 -16.66
N ALA A 99 31.05 -17.14 -17.93
CA ALA A 99 32.30 -16.75 -18.58
C ALA A 99 32.46 -15.20 -18.54
N PRO A 100 33.68 -14.64 -18.46
CA PRO A 100 33.95 -13.27 -18.01
C PRO A 100 33.47 -12.11 -18.92
N ALA A 101 32.64 -12.35 -19.93
CA ALA A 101 32.20 -11.32 -20.87
C ALA A 101 30.83 -10.67 -20.54
N GLY A 102 30.10 -11.15 -19.52
CA GLY A 102 28.67 -10.81 -19.32
C GLY A 102 28.29 -9.92 -18.13
N VAL A 103 29.25 -9.36 -17.38
CA VAL A 103 28.98 -8.70 -16.08
C VAL A 103 28.16 -7.41 -16.23
N GLY A 104 28.30 -6.68 -17.35
CA GLY A 104 27.58 -5.41 -17.57
C GLY A 104 26.06 -5.57 -17.76
N ALA A 105 25.61 -6.64 -18.43
CA ALA A 105 24.19 -6.87 -18.70
C ALA A 105 23.39 -7.28 -17.46
N LEU A 106 24.06 -7.93 -16.49
CA LEU A 106 23.47 -8.34 -15.22
C LEU A 106 23.25 -7.16 -14.27
N ALA A 107 24.18 -6.20 -14.25
CA ALA A 107 24.04 -4.98 -13.45
C ALA A 107 22.84 -4.14 -13.92
N ALA A 108 22.62 -4.02 -15.23
CA ALA A 108 21.46 -3.30 -15.79
C ALA A 108 20.13 -3.98 -15.45
N LYS A 109 20.05 -5.32 -15.51
CA LYS A 109 18.85 -6.07 -15.13
C LYS A 109 18.55 -5.99 -13.63
N ALA A 110 19.58 -6.04 -12.78
CA ALA A 110 19.42 -5.91 -11.33
C ALA A 110 18.88 -4.51 -10.94
N CYS A 111 19.35 -3.45 -11.60
CA CYS A 111 18.85 -2.10 -11.41
C CYS A 111 17.36 -1.96 -11.78
N ALA A 112 16.95 -2.52 -12.94
CA ALA A 112 15.56 -2.48 -13.38
C ALA A 112 14.60 -3.22 -12.43
N THR A 113 15.05 -4.35 -11.86
CA THR A 113 14.26 -5.08 -10.85
C THR A 113 14.15 -4.33 -9.52
N LEU A 114 15.17 -3.56 -9.14
CA LEU A 114 15.17 -2.76 -7.91
C LEU A 114 14.21 -1.57 -8.03
N GLU A 115 14.20 -0.89 -9.18
CA GLU A 115 13.29 0.23 -9.44
C GLU A 115 11.82 -0.23 -9.46
N ALA A 116 11.55 -1.39 -10.07
CA ALA A 116 10.21 -1.98 -10.05
C ALA A 116 9.75 -2.35 -8.62
N ALA A 117 10.65 -2.88 -7.79
CA ALA A 117 10.35 -3.21 -6.39
C ALA A 117 10.08 -1.96 -5.54
N VAL A 118 10.84 -0.88 -5.73
CA VAL A 118 10.63 0.41 -5.04
C VAL A 118 9.31 1.04 -5.45
N ARG A 119 8.94 0.98 -6.74
CA ARG A 119 7.62 1.46 -7.22
C ARG A 119 6.45 0.62 -6.70
N LEU A 120 6.65 -0.68 -6.49
CA LEU A 120 5.61 -1.51 -5.87
C LEU A 120 5.45 -1.19 -4.38
N ALA A 121 6.56 -0.92 -3.68
CA ALA A 121 6.55 -0.55 -2.27
C ALA A 121 5.85 0.79 -2.00
N SER A 122 5.90 1.75 -2.94
CA SER A 122 5.20 3.03 -2.82
C SER A 122 3.69 2.95 -3.09
N LEU A 123 3.20 1.86 -3.68
CA LEU A 123 1.77 1.63 -3.94
C LEU A 123 1.06 0.90 -2.78
N LEU A 124 1.81 0.39 -1.80
CA LEU A 124 1.25 -0.23 -0.59
C LEU A 124 0.98 0.86 0.47
N PRO A 125 -0.24 0.92 1.05
CA PRO A 125 -0.56 1.90 2.08
C PRO A 125 0.29 1.64 3.32
N ALA A 126 1.13 2.61 3.70
CA ALA A 126 1.91 2.58 4.93
C ALA A 126 0.96 2.50 6.13
N PRO A 127 0.99 1.37 6.85
CA PRO A 127 1.55 1.48 8.19
C PRO A 127 2.36 0.21 8.57
N ARG A 128 3.52 0.42 9.19
CA ARG A 128 4.37 -0.60 9.87
C ARG A 128 5.41 -1.38 9.05
N LEU A 129 5.95 -0.82 7.97
CA LEU A 129 7.24 -1.29 7.44
C LEU A 129 8.36 -0.46 8.08
N GLY A 130 8.51 -0.61 9.40
CA GLY A 130 9.57 0.07 10.17
C GLY A 130 10.95 -0.53 9.86
N ALA A 131 11.99 0.31 9.93
CA ALA A 131 13.46 0.08 10.00
C ALA A 131 14.12 -1.05 9.16
N GLU A 132 13.53 -2.23 9.09
CA GLU A 132 14.01 -3.44 8.45
C GLU A 132 14.11 -3.30 6.92
N PHE A 133 13.19 -2.54 6.29
CA PHE A 133 13.27 -2.25 4.85
C PHE A 133 14.39 -1.28 4.50
N ALA A 134 14.68 -0.33 5.38
CA ALA A 134 15.83 0.55 5.21
C ALA A 134 17.13 -0.26 5.33
N ALA A 135 17.19 -1.22 6.26
CA ALA A 135 18.33 -2.12 6.40
C ALA A 135 18.52 -3.03 5.17
N ALA A 136 17.44 -3.62 4.62
CA ALA A 136 17.52 -4.44 3.41
C ALA A 136 17.96 -3.64 2.18
N GLY A 137 17.50 -2.39 2.03
CA GLY A 137 17.96 -1.47 0.99
C GLY A 137 19.43 -1.09 1.13
N LEU A 138 19.88 -0.80 2.35
CA LEU A 138 21.29 -0.50 2.67
C LEU A 138 22.21 -1.70 2.42
N LEU A 139 21.76 -2.92 2.74
CA LEU A 139 22.53 -4.15 2.52
C LEU A 139 22.67 -4.46 1.02
N ALA A 140 21.61 -4.25 0.24
CA ALA A 140 21.65 -4.37 -1.22
C ALA A 140 22.58 -3.32 -1.85
N ALA A 141 22.54 -2.07 -1.36
CA ALA A 141 23.44 -1.01 -1.82
C ALA A 141 24.91 -1.28 -1.45
N ALA A 142 25.18 -1.81 -0.26
CA ALA A 142 26.53 -2.18 0.18
C ALA A 142 27.11 -3.37 -0.61
N LEU A 143 26.27 -4.35 -0.95
CA LEU A 143 26.65 -5.45 -1.86
C LEU A 143 26.95 -4.95 -3.27
N PHE A 144 26.19 -3.95 -3.76
CA PHE A 144 26.45 -3.34 -5.06
C PHE A 144 27.79 -2.58 -5.06
N LEU A 145 28.07 -1.80 -4.01
CA LEU A 145 29.34 -1.07 -3.86
C LEU A 145 30.56 -1.99 -3.74
N THR A 146 30.44 -3.13 -3.06
CA THR A 146 31.54 -4.10 -2.94
C THR A 146 31.81 -4.88 -4.24
N ILE A 147 30.80 -5.08 -5.08
CA ILE A 147 30.96 -5.74 -6.39
C ILE A 147 31.45 -4.74 -7.47
N SER A 148 31.08 -3.46 -7.37
CA SER A 148 31.43 -2.43 -8.36
C SER A 148 32.76 -1.70 -8.13
N LEU A 149 33.47 -1.93 -7.02
CA LEU A 149 34.81 -1.38 -6.82
C LEU A 149 35.84 -2.16 -7.68
N PRO A 150 36.42 -1.55 -8.74
CA PRO A 150 37.47 -2.20 -9.49
C PRO A 150 38.69 -2.40 -8.58
N ARG A 151 39.18 -3.63 -8.49
CA ARG A 151 40.33 -4.06 -7.66
C ARG A 151 41.68 -3.41 -8.05
N ASN A 152 41.69 -2.45 -8.97
CA ASN A 152 42.89 -1.90 -9.61
C ASN A 152 43.44 -0.60 -8.99
N ALA A 153 42.93 -0.14 -7.85
CA ALA A 153 43.41 1.11 -7.22
C ALA A 153 44.55 0.92 -6.19
N VAL A 154 45.11 -0.28 -5.99
CA VAL A 154 46.10 -0.56 -4.91
C VAL A 154 47.52 -0.86 -5.42
N GLN A 155 47.81 -0.77 -6.72
CA GLN A 155 49.14 -1.16 -7.25
C GLN A 155 50.06 -0.05 -7.79
N THR A 156 49.77 1.24 -7.58
CA THR A 156 50.67 2.33 -8.02
C THR A 156 51.21 3.17 -6.86
N SER A 157 52.05 2.60 -5.99
CA SER A 157 52.95 3.41 -5.13
C SER A 157 54.20 2.68 -4.61
N ILE A 158 54.68 1.63 -5.29
CA ILE A 158 55.96 0.99 -4.93
C ILE A 158 56.78 0.82 -6.22
N GLY A 159 57.62 1.81 -6.55
CA GLY A 159 58.52 1.70 -7.69
C GLY A 159 59.03 3.02 -8.28
N ALA A 160 59.54 3.94 -7.46
CA ALA A 160 60.39 5.04 -7.93
C ALA A 160 61.48 5.35 -6.89
N LYS A 161 62.41 4.40 -6.74
CA LYS A 161 63.75 4.63 -6.21
C LYS A 161 64.71 3.83 -7.09
N GLN A 162 65.32 4.51 -8.05
CA GLN A 162 66.74 4.45 -8.44
C GLN A 162 66.95 5.31 -9.67
#